data_AF-A0AB36DYW6-F1
#
_entry.id   AF-A0AB36DYW6-F1
#
_cell.length_a   1.000
_cell.length_b   1.000
_cell.length_c   1.000
_cell.angle_alpha   90.00
_cell.angle_beta   90.00
_cell.angle_gamma   90.00
#
_symmetry.space_group_name_H-M   'P 1'
#
loop_
_entity.id
_entity.type
_entity.pdbx_description
1 polymer ?
#
loop_
_entity_poly.entity_id
_entity_poly.type
_entity_poly.pdbx_seq_one_letter_code
_entity_poly.pdbx_strand_id
1 'polypeptide(L)'
;MLPEIFSEQQIDFEKFRQLFANEIATHPDRYTLNWAGKSEAYQVLQTSTQQTLTPCEAESVDFAQSQNVFIEGENLEVLKILQKSYFNSVKMIYIDPPYNTGNDFIYKDNFADS
;
A
#
# COMPACT_ATOMS: atom_id res chain seq x y z
N MET A 1 4.60 -14.97 -13.19
CA MET A 1 5.02 -14.06 -14.29
C MET A 1 4.78 -14.75 -15.61
N LEU A 2 4.37 -14.02 -16.64
CA LEU A 2 4.15 -14.52 -18.01
C LEU A 2 5.37 -14.14 -18.86
N PRO A 3 6.42 -14.98 -18.96
CA PRO A 3 7.64 -14.60 -19.68
C PRO A 3 7.41 -14.46 -21.20
N GLU A 4 6.40 -15.13 -21.73
CA GLU A 4 6.13 -15.24 -23.17
C GLU A 4 5.62 -13.95 -23.82
N ILE A 5 5.10 -13.00 -23.04
CA ILE A 5 4.62 -11.69 -23.52
C ILE A 5 5.73 -10.64 -23.62
N PHE A 6 6.97 -10.97 -23.25
CA PHE A 6 8.10 -10.06 -23.34
C PHE A 6 8.95 -10.38 -24.58
N SER A 7 9.24 -9.36 -25.38
CA SER A 7 10.22 -9.42 -26.47
C SER A 7 11.12 -8.20 -26.36
N GLU A 8 12.45 -8.42 -26.39
CA GLU A 8 13.43 -7.31 -26.34
C GLU A 8 13.21 -6.35 -25.15
N GLN A 9 12.84 -6.88 -23.98
CA GLN A 9 12.54 -6.11 -22.77
C GLN A 9 11.31 -5.18 -22.87
N GLN A 10 10.52 -5.31 -23.93
CA GLN A 10 9.24 -4.63 -24.11
C GLN A 10 8.09 -5.63 -24.04
N ILE A 11 6.90 -5.13 -23.70
CA ILE A 11 5.67 -5.93 -23.73
C ILE A 11 5.22 -6.06 -25.19
N ASP A 12 5.19 -7.29 -25.69
CA ASP A 12 4.61 -7.64 -26.98
C ASP A 12 3.08 -7.76 -26.81
N PHE A 13 2.38 -6.68 -27.17
CA PHE A 13 0.91 -6.61 -27.10
C PHE A 13 0.20 -7.61 -28.02
N GLU A 14 0.89 -8.12 -29.05
CA GLU A 14 0.32 -9.11 -29.95
C GLU A 14 0.32 -10.49 -29.30
N LYS A 15 1.45 -10.90 -28.69
CA LYS A 15 1.53 -12.12 -27.87
C LYS A 15 0.63 -12.06 -26.64
N PHE A 16 0.54 -10.91 -25.97
CA PHE A 16 -0.40 -10.69 -24.87
C PHE A 16 -1.84 -10.92 -25.33
N ARG A 17 -2.24 -10.31 -26.46
CA ARG A 17 -3.58 -10.52 -27.01
C ARG A 17 -3.80 -11.97 -27.43
N GLN A 18 -2.83 -12.66 -28.00
CA GLN A 18 -2.97 -14.06 -28.39
C GLN A 18 -3.19 -14.99 -27.19
N LEU A 19 -2.46 -14.79 -26.09
CA LEU A 19 -2.60 -15.59 -24.87
C LEU A 19 -3.96 -15.40 -24.19
N PHE A 20 -4.53 -14.19 -24.26
CA PHE A 20 -5.78 -13.85 -23.59
C PHE A 20 -6.96 -13.63 -24.55
N ALA A 21 -6.83 -13.91 -25.84
CA ALA A 21 -7.79 -13.51 -26.89
C ALA A 21 -9.24 -13.94 -26.58
N ASN A 22 -9.41 -15.11 -25.95
CA ASN A 22 -10.70 -15.69 -25.59
C ASN A 22 -11.19 -15.31 -24.18
N GLU A 23 -10.35 -14.65 -23.37
CA GLU A 23 -10.62 -14.25 -21.98
C GLU A 23 -10.60 -12.74 -21.76
N ILE A 24 -10.36 -11.94 -22.82
CA ILE A 24 -10.49 -10.48 -22.74
C ILE A 24 -11.96 -10.13 -22.56
N ALA A 25 -12.34 -9.88 -21.31
CA ALA A 25 -13.66 -9.39 -20.96
C ALA A 25 -13.90 -8.00 -21.56
N THR A 26 -14.56 -7.94 -22.72
CA THR A 26 -15.07 -6.72 -23.35
C THR A 26 -16.38 -6.32 -22.68
N HIS A 27 -16.30 -5.91 -21.41
CA HIS A 27 -17.43 -5.26 -20.76
C HIS A 27 -17.37 -3.77 -21.10
N PRO A 28 -18.29 -3.24 -21.93
CA PRO A 28 -18.28 -1.85 -22.36
C PRO A 28 -18.46 -0.87 -21.19
N ASP A 29 -19.12 -1.30 -20.11
CA ASP A 29 -19.45 -0.46 -18.96
C ASP A 29 -18.66 -0.87 -17.71
N ARG A 30 -17.36 -0.57 -17.69
CA ARG A 30 -16.55 -0.64 -16.46
C ARG A 30 -16.55 0.71 -15.77
N TYR A 31 -17.33 0.84 -14.70
CA TYR A 31 -17.24 1.97 -13.80
C TYR A 31 -15.90 1.93 -13.05
N THR A 32 -15.13 3.00 -13.16
CA THR A 32 -13.90 3.19 -12.38
C THR A 32 -14.01 4.48 -11.58
N LEU A 33 -13.59 4.43 -10.31
CA LEU A 33 -13.45 5.63 -9.50
C LEU A 33 -12.10 6.27 -9.83
N ASN A 34 -12.11 7.49 -10.37
CA ASN A 34 -10.92 8.30 -10.63
C ASN A 34 -10.99 9.60 -9.83
N TRP A 35 -9.84 10.04 -9.33
CA TRP A 35 -9.68 11.27 -8.55
C TRP A 35 -8.27 11.83 -8.79
N ALA A 36 -8.08 13.12 -8.50
CA ALA A 36 -6.76 13.75 -8.57
C ALA A 36 -5.83 13.13 -7.51
N GLY A 37 -4.59 12.81 -7.87
CA GLY A 37 -3.64 12.16 -6.95
C GLY A 37 -3.68 10.62 -6.94
N LYS A 38 -4.57 9.98 -7.72
CA LYS A 38 -4.69 8.51 -7.74
C LYS A 38 -3.40 7.82 -8.16
N SER A 39 -2.75 8.30 -9.21
CA SER A 39 -1.51 7.70 -9.74
C SER A 39 -0.35 7.86 -8.75
N GLU A 40 -0.26 9.02 -8.12
CA GLU A 40 0.71 9.39 -7.11
C GLU A 40 0.54 8.50 -5.86
N ALA A 41 -0.69 8.27 -5.40
CA ALA A 41 -0.98 7.37 -4.29
C ALA A 41 -0.47 5.93 -4.57
N TYR A 42 -0.62 5.44 -5.80
CA TYR A 42 -0.05 4.13 -6.18
C TYR A 42 1.49 4.12 -6.18
N GLN A 43 2.14 5.20 -6.61
CA GLN A 43 3.60 5.31 -6.57
C GLN A 43 4.12 5.30 -5.14
N VAL A 44 3.46 6.01 -4.22
CA VAL A 44 3.82 6.03 -2.79
C VAL A 44 3.68 4.63 -2.17
N LEU A 45 2.64 3.88 -2.54
CA LEU A 45 2.44 2.49 -2.08
C LEU A 45 3.54 1.53 -2.57
N GLN A 46 4.07 1.76 -3.78
CA GLN A 46 5.14 0.94 -4.36
C GLN A 46 6.54 1.33 -3.86
N THR A 47 6.66 2.49 -3.23
CA THR A 47 7.93 2.98 -2.71
C THR A 47 8.31 2.24 -1.43
N SER A 48 9.49 1.62 -1.43
CA SER A 48 10.07 0.97 -0.26
C SER A 48 10.27 1.96 0.88
N THR A 49 9.94 1.56 2.11
CA THR A 49 10.27 2.32 3.31
C THR A 49 11.78 2.28 3.59
N GLN A 50 12.35 3.40 4.03
CA GLN A 50 13.71 3.47 4.59
C GLN A 50 13.70 3.45 6.13
N GLN A 51 12.52 3.41 6.74
CA GLN A 51 12.37 3.45 8.18
C GLN A 51 12.50 2.04 8.78
N THR A 52 12.87 2.00 10.05
CA THR A 52 12.94 0.78 10.86
C THR A 52 12.28 1.02 12.20
N LEU A 53 11.76 -0.05 12.81
CA LEU A 53 11.24 -0.01 14.17
C LEU A 53 12.38 -0.25 15.16
N THR A 54 12.37 0.49 16.27
CA THR A 54 13.31 0.34 17.38
C THR A 54 12.51 0.05 18.65
N PRO A 55 12.87 -0.96 19.46
CA PRO A 55 12.17 -1.23 20.70
C PRO A 55 12.37 -0.11 21.71
N CYS A 56 11.30 0.27 22.42
CA CYS A 56 11.35 1.22 23.54
C CYS A 56 11.03 0.50 24.85
N GLU A 57 12.03 -0.17 25.45
CA GLU A 57 11.85 -0.95 26.69
C GLU A 57 11.38 -0.10 27.87
N ALA A 58 11.84 1.15 27.95
CA ALA A 58 11.53 2.05 29.06
C ALA A 58 10.03 2.40 29.19
N GLU A 59 9.32 2.44 28.07
CA GLU A 59 7.88 2.73 28.02
C GLU A 59 7.03 1.47 27.84
N SER A 60 7.69 0.32 27.70
CA SER A 60 7.02 -0.95 27.49
C SER A 60 6.55 -1.57 28.81
N VAL A 61 5.33 -2.09 28.80
CA VAL A 61 4.78 -2.88 29.91
C VAL A 61 5.02 -4.35 29.61
N ASP A 62 5.74 -5.03 30.53
CA ASP A 62 6.06 -6.46 30.43
C ASP A 62 6.72 -6.86 29.09
N PHE A 63 7.75 -6.11 28.71
CA PHE A 63 8.41 -6.16 27.39
C PHE A 63 8.77 -7.58 26.92
N ALA A 64 9.19 -8.45 27.84
CA ALA A 64 9.64 -9.80 27.51
C ALA A 64 8.50 -10.80 27.28
N GLN A 65 7.30 -10.57 27.82
CA GLN A 65 6.21 -11.56 27.82
C GLN A 65 4.97 -11.10 27.03
N SER A 66 4.76 -9.79 26.92
CA SER A 66 3.60 -9.22 26.23
C SER A 66 3.51 -9.73 24.78
N GLN A 67 2.29 -10.07 24.37
CA GLN A 67 1.96 -10.40 22.98
C GLN A 67 1.35 -9.21 22.23
N ASN A 68 1.17 -8.08 22.91
CA ASN A 68 0.60 -6.86 22.34
C ASN A 68 1.72 -5.90 21.97
N VAL A 69 1.59 -5.25 20.82
CA VAL A 69 2.55 -4.29 20.30
C VAL A 69 1.85 -2.95 20.12
N PHE A 70 2.46 -1.91 20.69
CA PHE A 70 2.13 -0.52 20.38
C PHE A 70 3.27 0.06 19.54
N ILE A 71 2.93 0.76 18.46
CA ILE A 71 3.91 1.34 17.54
C ILE A 71 3.56 2.82 17.36
N GLU A 72 4.52 3.68 17.64
CA GLU A 72 4.43 5.11 17.36
C GLU A 72 5.12 5.41 16.02
N GLY A 73 4.43 6.12 15.12
CA GLY A 73 4.95 6.49 13.82
C GLY A 73 3.86 6.91 12.83
N GLU A 74 4.28 7.27 11.62
CA GLU A 74 3.36 7.46 10.50
C GLU A 74 2.80 6.10 10.06
N ASN A 75 1.48 6.01 9.86
CA ASN A 75 0.79 4.74 9.71
C ASN A 75 1.19 3.97 8.44
N LEU A 76 1.40 4.65 7.32
CA LEU A 76 1.73 4.01 6.05
C LEU A 76 3.13 3.40 6.11
N GLU A 77 4.10 4.12 6.66
CA GLU A 77 5.46 3.61 6.83
C GLU A 77 5.51 2.44 7.82
N VAL A 78 4.79 2.51 8.93
CA VAL A 78 4.64 1.39 9.87
C VAL A 78 4.04 0.17 9.18
N LEU A 79 2.97 0.35 8.41
CA LEU A 79 2.31 -0.75 7.69
C LEU A 79 3.22 -1.37 6.62
N LYS A 80 4.06 -0.57 5.95
CA LYS A 80 5.08 -1.09 5.01
C LYS A 80 6.08 -2.01 5.72
N ILE A 81 6.53 -1.65 6.92
CA ILE A 81 7.44 -2.49 7.72
C ILE A 81 6.75 -3.79 8.13
N LEU A 82 5.53 -3.71 8.65
CA LEU A 82 4.77 -4.87 9.13
C LEU A 82 4.34 -5.82 8.01
N GLN A 83 4.22 -5.33 6.77
CA GLN A 83 3.69 -6.08 5.63
C GLN A 83 4.33 -7.47 5.49
N LYS A 84 5.66 -7.57 5.59
CA LYS A 84 6.38 -8.84 5.40
C LYS A 84 6.13 -9.83 6.54
N SER A 85 6.21 -9.38 7.79
CA SER A 85 6.14 -10.25 8.97
C SER A 85 4.71 -10.67 9.31
N TYR A 86 3.72 -9.83 8.97
CA TYR A 86 2.31 -10.07 9.30
C TYR A 86 1.44 -10.34 8.07
N PHE A 87 2.05 -10.68 6.93
CA PHE A 87 1.32 -11.01 5.71
C PHE A 87 0.28 -12.09 5.97
N ASN A 88 -0.97 -11.85 5.56
CA ASN A 88 -2.11 -12.75 5.77
C ASN A 88 -2.33 -13.23 7.22
N SER A 89 -1.79 -12.51 8.21
CA SER A 89 -1.84 -12.92 9.62
C SER A 89 -2.86 -12.14 10.45
N VAL A 90 -3.39 -11.03 9.92
CA VAL A 90 -4.34 -10.15 10.63
C VAL A 90 -5.77 -10.63 10.43
N LYS A 91 -6.47 -10.95 11.52
CA LYS A 91 -7.86 -11.44 11.50
C LYS A 91 -8.89 -10.31 11.37
N MET A 92 -8.64 -9.16 11.97
CA MET A 92 -9.56 -8.03 12.02
C MET A 92 -8.76 -6.73 12.06
N ILE A 93 -9.22 -5.73 11.31
CA ILE A 93 -8.70 -4.36 11.34
C ILE A 93 -9.86 -3.45 11.74
N TYR A 94 -9.65 -2.63 12.77
CA TYR A 94 -10.57 -1.56 13.17
C TYR A 94 -9.83 -0.24 13.03
N ILE A 95 -10.41 0.70 12.29
CA ILE A 95 -9.86 2.04 12.08
C ILE A 95 -10.97 3.08 12.24
N ASP A 96 -10.61 4.23 12.80
CA ASP A 96 -11.46 5.42 12.89
C ASP A 96 -10.76 6.58 12.17
N PRO A 97 -10.73 6.57 10.82
CA PRO A 97 -10.08 7.63 10.07
C PRO A 97 -10.90 8.93 10.15
N PRO A 98 -10.28 10.10 9.98
CA PRO A 98 -11.00 11.36 9.99
C PRO A 98 -12.06 11.41 8.86
N TYR A 99 -13.24 11.97 9.16
CA TYR A 99 -14.43 11.88 8.27
C TYR A 99 -14.56 13.00 7.22
N ASN A 100 -13.59 13.92 7.15
CA ASN A 100 -13.56 15.02 6.16
C ASN A 100 -14.86 15.85 6.11
N THR A 101 -15.42 16.19 7.27
CA THR A 101 -16.68 16.94 7.43
C THR A 101 -16.54 18.46 7.28
N GLY A 102 -15.37 18.94 6.80
CA GLY A 102 -15.11 20.35 6.52
C GLY A 102 -14.50 21.17 7.66
N ASN A 103 -14.48 20.67 8.90
CA ASN A 103 -13.86 21.37 10.05
C ASN A 103 -12.51 20.78 10.50
N ASP A 104 -12.17 19.54 10.10
CA ASP A 104 -11.08 18.74 10.71
C ASP A 104 -10.08 18.13 9.71
N PHE A 105 -9.89 18.70 8.51
CA PHE A 105 -8.93 18.18 7.54
C PHE A 105 -7.96 19.25 7.02
N ILE A 106 -6.73 19.20 7.50
CA ILE A 106 -5.57 19.83 6.86
C ILE A 106 -4.63 18.68 6.49
N TYR A 107 -4.67 18.26 5.23
CA TYR A 107 -3.59 17.46 4.68
C TYR A 107 -2.32 18.32 4.74
N LYS A 108 -1.35 17.96 5.60
CA LYS A 108 -0.02 18.58 5.57
C LYS A 108 0.82 17.86 4.51
N ASP A 109 0.52 18.09 3.24
CA ASP A 109 1.35 17.66 2.10
C ASP A 109 2.58 18.57 1.92
N ASN A 110 3.21 19.02 3.01
CA ASN A 110 4.47 19.75 2.89
C ASN A 110 5.62 18.73 2.83
N PHE A 111 5.75 18.05 1.69
CA PHE A 111 6.89 17.19 1.33
C PHE A 111 8.14 17.99 0.95
N ALA A 112 8.29 19.19 1.53
CA ALA A 112 9.51 19.99 1.37
C ALA A 112 10.60 19.41 2.28
N ASP A 113 11.16 18.26 1.90
CA ASP A 113 12.47 17.86 2.38
C ASP A 113 13.53 18.63 1.56
N SER A 114 14.43 19.27 2.30
CA SER A 114 15.57 20.06 1.80
C SER A 114 16.72 19.18 1.33
#